data_AF-A0A8J3G2V8-F1
#
_entry.id   AF-A0A8J3G2V8-F1
#
_cell.length_a   1.000
_cell.length_b   1.000
_cell.length_c   1.000
_cell.angle_alpha   90.00
_cell.angle_beta   90.00
_cell.angle_gamma   90.00
#
_symmetry.space_group_name_H-M   'P 1'
#
loop_
_entity.id
_entity.type
_entity.pdbx_description
1 polymer ?
#
loop_
_entity_poly.entity_id
_entity_poly.type
_entity_poly.pdbx_seq_one_letter_code
_entity_poly.pdbx_strand_id
1 'polypeptide(L)'
;MKSKNVTLAMPEKLLADMKVAAFQQGTSMNAVIRELCEAYVGKARRKDDAREALLKLIDETKGQMGEGRFSREDTYAGEPRFDRFKA
;
A
#
# COMPACT_ATOMS: atom_id res chain seq x y z
N MET A 1 -5.12 24.33 -9.21
CA MET A 1 -5.68 22.98 -9.44
C MET A 1 -7.20 23.10 -9.48
N LYS A 2 -7.87 22.58 -10.51
CA LYS A 2 -9.33 22.79 -10.70
C LYS A 2 -10.10 21.84 -9.77
N SER A 3 -10.85 22.37 -8.82
CA SER A 3 -11.71 21.58 -7.93
C SER A 3 -13.02 21.21 -8.64
N LYS A 4 -13.52 19.99 -8.39
CA LYS A 4 -14.87 19.56 -8.76
C LYS A 4 -15.66 19.30 -7.49
N ASN A 5 -16.94 19.64 -7.51
CA ASN A 5 -17.84 19.37 -6.40
C ASN A 5 -18.34 17.92 -6.47
N VAL A 6 -18.44 17.26 -5.31
CA VAL A 6 -18.96 15.91 -5.16
C VAL A 6 -19.98 15.95 -4.02
N THR A 7 -21.15 15.34 -4.23
CA THR A 7 -22.18 15.18 -3.19
C THR A 7 -22.04 13.79 -2.59
N LEU A 8 -21.92 13.72 -1.26
CA LEU A 8 -21.79 12.48 -0.50
C LEU A 8 -22.94 12.37 0.50
N ALA A 9 -23.55 11.19 0.59
CA ALA A 9 -24.51 10.89 1.65
C ALA A 9 -23.77 10.40 2.90
N MET A 10 -24.04 11.01 4.05
CA MET A 10 -23.41 10.69 5.32
C MET A 10 -24.39 10.88 6.47
N PRO A 11 -24.30 10.11 7.57
CA PRO A 11 -25.07 10.37 8.78
C PRO A 11 -24.84 11.78 9.31
N GLU A 12 -25.93 12.48 9.66
CA GLU A 12 -25.89 13.88 10.08
C GLU A 12 -25.00 14.10 11.31
N LYS A 13 -25.06 13.19 12.28
CA LYS A 13 -24.21 13.23 13.48
C LYS A 13 -22.72 13.20 13.13
N LEU A 14 -22.33 12.31 12.21
CA LEU A 14 -20.94 12.19 11.78
C LEU A 14 -20.45 13.47 11.07
N LEU A 15 -21.34 14.10 10.29
CA LEU A 15 -21.04 15.37 9.62
C LEU A 15 -20.86 16.52 10.64
N ALA A 16 -21.65 16.53 11.72
CA ALA A 16 -21.48 17.49 12.80
C ALA A 16 -20.15 17.27 13.55
N ASP A 17 -19.85 16.04 13.93
CA ASP A 17 -18.64 15.70 14.66
C ASP A 17 -17.37 16.03 13.87
N MET A 18 -17.35 15.72 12.56
CA MET A 18 -16.23 16.09 11.70
C MET A 18 -16.06 17.60 11.54
N LYS A 19 -17.14 18.39 11.54
CA LYS A 19 -17.04 19.86 11.48
C LYS A 19 -16.38 20.40 12.75
N VAL A 20 -16.79 19.87 13.91
CA VAL A 20 -16.19 20.24 15.20
C VAL A 20 -14.71 19.86 15.22
N ALA A 21 -14.37 18.65 14.81
CA ALA A 21 -12.99 18.18 14.75
C ALA A 21 -12.11 19.02 13.80
N ALA A 22 -12.60 19.32 12.59
CA ALA A 22 -11.88 20.17 11.64
C ALA A 22 -11.64 21.58 12.21
N PHE A 23 -12.65 22.17 12.86
CA PHE A 23 -12.53 23.47 13.50
C PHE A 23 -11.48 23.44 14.63
N GLN A 24 -11.49 22.42 15.49
CA GLN A 24 -10.51 22.26 16.57
C GLN A 24 -9.08 22.12 16.04
N GLN A 25 -8.90 21.51 14.87
CA GLN A 25 -7.60 21.35 14.22
C GLN A 25 -7.18 22.60 13.40
N GLY A 26 -8.02 23.64 13.34
CA GLY A 26 -7.77 24.82 12.51
C GLY A 26 -7.79 24.54 11.01
N THR A 27 -8.43 23.45 10.59
CA THR A 27 -8.54 23.03 9.19
C THR A 27 -9.97 23.16 8.67
N SER A 28 -10.16 22.91 7.38
CA SER A 28 -11.50 22.86 6.78
C SER A 28 -11.93 21.42 6.56
N MET A 29 -13.24 21.16 6.60
CA MET A 29 -13.81 19.86 6.23
C MET A 29 -13.28 19.36 4.88
N ASN A 30 -13.19 20.25 3.89
CA ASN A 30 -12.67 19.91 2.56
C ASN A 30 -11.19 19.50 2.60
N ALA A 31 -10.39 20.07 3.51
CA ALA A 31 -9.00 19.67 3.71
C ALA A 31 -8.94 18.27 4.32
N VAL A 32 -9.74 17.99 5.35
CA VAL A 32 -9.82 16.66 5.99
C VAL A 32 -10.25 15.59 5.00
N ILE A 33 -11.30 15.85 4.21
CA ILE A 33 -11.78 14.91 3.18
C ILE A 33 -10.71 14.68 2.11
N ARG A 34 -10.02 15.75 1.68
CA ARG A 34 -8.95 15.64 0.70
C ARG A 34 -7.83 14.72 1.20
N GLU A 35 -7.35 14.97 2.42
CA GLU A 35 -6.28 14.17 3.02
C GLU A 35 -6.71 12.70 3.18
N LEU A 36 -7.94 12.45 3.60
CA LEU A 36 -8.49 11.10 3.71
C LEU A 36 -8.53 10.39 2.34
N CYS A 37 -8.97 11.08 1.29
CA CYS A 37 -9.00 10.55 -0.07
C CYS A 37 -7.59 10.27 -0.60
N GLU A 38 -6.64 11.19 -0.38
CA GLU A 38 -5.24 11.02 -0.78
C GLU A 38 -4.59 9.83 -0.06
N ALA A 39 -4.83 9.69 1.25
CA ALA A 39 -4.35 8.57 2.03
C ALA A 39 -4.99 7.23 1.59
N TYR A 40 -6.28 7.24 1.26
CA TYR A 40 -6.99 6.05 0.77
C TYR A 40 -6.45 5.60 -0.59
N VAL A 41 -6.31 6.52 -1.55
CA VAL A 41 -5.75 6.25 -2.87
C VAL A 41 -4.28 5.81 -2.76
N GLY A 42 -3.49 6.47 -1.93
CA GLY A 42 -2.09 6.09 -1.69
C GLY A 42 -1.93 4.71 -1.06
N LYS A 43 -2.88 4.28 -0.21
CA LYS A 43 -2.91 2.90 0.31
C LYS A 43 -3.33 1.89 -0.76
N ALA A 44 -4.33 2.20 -1.58
CA ALA A 44 -4.77 1.35 -2.67
C ALA A 44 -3.63 1.12 -3.67
N ARG A 45 -3.00 2.20 -4.13
CA ARG A 45 -1.86 2.15 -5.05
C ARG A 45 -0.69 1.34 -4.49
N ARG A 46 -0.31 1.53 -3.22
CA ARG A 46 0.74 0.71 -2.59
C ARG A 46 0.42 -0.79 -2.58
N LYS A 47 -0.84 -1.17 -2.39
CA LYS A 47 -1.25 -2.57 -2.45
C LYS A 47 -1.18 -3.12 -3.86
N ASP A 48 -1.63 -2.35 -4.84
CA ASP A 48 -1.58 -2.73 -6.24
C ASP A 48 -0.14 -2.84 -6.74
N ASP A 49 0.72 -1.86 -6.41
CA ASP A 49 2.15 -1.87 -6.72
C ASP A 49 2.85 -3.09 -6.09
N ALA A 50 2.54 -3.43 -4.84
CA ALA A 50 3.11 -4.61 -4.18
C ALA A 50 2.62 -5.93 -4.82
N ARG A 51 1.36 -5.95 -5.27
CA ARG A 51 0.80 -7.11 -5.99
C ARG A 51 1.45 -7.26 -7.36
N GLU A 52 1.63 -6.19 -8.11
CA GLU A 52 2.32 -6.21 -9.40
C GLU A 52 3.78 -6.63 -9.23
N ALA A 53 4.48 -6.10 -8.22
CA ALA A 53 5.85 -6.49 -7.92
C ALA A 53 5.95 -7.99 -7.59
N LEU A 54 4.98 -8.54 -6.84
CA LEU A 54 4.93 -9.97 -6.54
C LEU A 54 4.69 -10.82 -7.80
N LEU A 55 3.74 -10.43 -8.66
CA LEU A 55 3.46 -11.13 -9.91
C LEU A 55 4.67 -11.11 -10.84
N LYS A 56 5.34 -9.96 -10.96
CA LYS A 56 6.58 -9.83 -11.71
C LYS A 56 7.69 -10.72 -11.14
N LEU A 57 7.82 -10.79 -9.83
CA LEU A 57 8.76 -11.70 -9.18
C LEU A 57 8.45 -13.16 -9.54
N ILE A 58 7.18 -13.57 -9.49
CA ILE A 58 6.76 -14.92 -9.86
C ILE A 58 7.11 -15.23 -11.32
N ASP A 59 6.88 -14.30 -12.25
CA ASP A 59 7.18 -14.48 -13.68
C ASP A 59 8.70 -14.50 -13.96
N GLU A 60 9.48 -13.66 -13.28
CA GLU A 60 10.93 -13.57 -13.47
C GLU A 60 11.69 -14.71 -12.77
N THR A 61 11.13 -15.25 -11.68
CA THR A 61 11.78 -16.32 -10.93
C THR A 61 11.55 -17.64 -11.64
N LYS A 62 12.62 -18.21 -12.21
CA LYS A 62 12.64 -19.63 -12.57
C LYS A 62 12.66 -20.45 -11.28
N GLY A 63 11.49 -20.70 -10.71
CA GLY A 63 11.37 -21.62 -9.58
C GLY A 63 12.01 -22.95 -9.96
N GLN A 64 13.08 -23.34 -9.26
CA GLN A 64 13.62 -24.70 -9.35
C GLN A 64 12.63 -25.66 -8.67
N MET A 65 11.58 -26.02 -9.40
CA MET A 65 10.64 -27.07 -9.01
C MET A 65 11.07 -28.36 -9.71
N GLY A 66 11.80 -29.21 -8.99
CA GLY A 66 12.33 -30.48 -9.48
C GLY A 66 13.09 -31.25 -8.39
N GLU A 67 13.71 -32.38 -8.73
CA GLU A 67 14.57 -33.19 -7.84
C GLU A 67 15.91 -32.51 -7.48
N GLY A 68 15.87 -31.21 -7.19
CA GLY A 68 17.02 -30.47 -6.71
C GLY A 68 17.43 -31.01 -5.34
N ARG A 69 18.43 -31.88 -5.31
CA ARG A 69 19.13 -32.20 -4.07
C ARG A 69 19.88 -30.94 -3.64
N PHE A 70 19.34 -30.22 -2.66
CA PHE A 70 20.06 -29.15 -1.99
C PHE A 70 21.39 -29.71 -1.48
N SER A 71 22.49 -29.31 -2.11
CA SER A 71 23.82 -29.71 -1.68
C SER A 71 24.31 -28.70 -0.65
N ARG A 72 25.19 -29.16 0.26
CA ARG A 72 25.79 -28.29 1.27
C ARG A 72 26.64 -27.18 0.61
N GLU A 73 27.11 -27.40 -0.61
CA GLU A 73 27.93 -26.47 -1.39
C GLU A 73 27.10 -25.31 -1.95
N ASP A 74 25.84 -25.55 -2.34
CA ASP A 74 24.90 -24.50 -2.78
C ASP A 74 24.66 -23.44 -1.70
N THR A 75 24.80 -23.83 -0.44
CA THR A 75 24.68 -22.94 0.73
C THR A 75 25.82 -21.93 0.84
N TYR A 76 26.95 -22.20 0.17
CA TYR A 76 28.16 -21.37 0.16
C TYR A 76 28.48 -20.78 -1.22
N ALA A 77 27.67 -21.06 -2.25
CA ALA A 77 27.88 -20.63 -3.64
C ALA A 77 27.73 -19.12 -3.87
N GLY A 78 27.44 -18.33 -2.83
CA GLY A 78 27.30 -16.87 -2.92
C GLY A 78 25.96 -16.40 -3.50
N GLU A 79 25.06 -17.33 -3.84
CA GLU A 79 23.66 -17.06 -4.21
C GLU A 79 22.92 -16.36 -3.06
N PRO A 80 22.02 -15.40 -3.34
CA PRO A 80 21.21 -14.73 -2.33
C PRO A 80 20.35 -15.74 -1.56
N ARG A 81 20.69 -15.98 -0.29
CA ARG A 81 19.91 -16.87 0.56
C ARG A 81 18.65 -16.18 1.06
N PHE A 82 17.52 -16.87 0.98
CA PHE A 82 16.21 -16.36 1.40
C PHE A 82 16.15 -15.99 2.90
N ASP A 83 17.07 -16.49 3.72
CA ASP A 83 17.18 -16.23 5.17
C ASP A 83 18.01 -14.97 5.51
N ARG A 84 18.63 -14.32 4.51
CA ARG A 84 19.53 -13.15 4.70
C ARG A 84 19.09 -11.88 3.97
N PHE A 85 17.81 -11.70 3.69
CA PHE A 85 17.30 -10.41 3.25
C PHE A 85 17.66 -9.33 4.29
N LYS A 86 18.53 -8.38 3.93
CA LYS A 86 18.75 -7.16 4.72
C LYS A 86 17.58 -6.22 4.46
N ALA A 87 16.96 -5.79 5.56
CA ALA A 87 15.95 -4.73 5.59
C ALA A 87 16.50 -3.40 5.07
#